data_AF-A0AAX0BLQ2-F1
#
_entry.id   AF-A0AAX0BLQ2-F1
#
_cell.length_a   1.000
_cell.length_b   1.000
_cell.length_c   1.000
_cell.angle_alpha   90.00
_cell.angle_beta   90.00
_cell.angle_gamma   90.00
#
_symmetry.space_group_name_H-M   'P 1'
#
loop_
_entity.id
_entity.type
_entity.pdbx_description
1 polymer ?
#
loop_
_entity_poly.entity_id
_entity_poly.type
_entity_poly.pdbx_seq_one_letter_code
_entity_poly.pdbx_strand_id
1 'polypeptide(L)'
;MNADMKWLDNPEVFKVNQLEPHSDHCYYLDYSDMKKEKNPLLQSLNGQWEFAYSKNVMERPVDFYKETFDASGFDKIMVPGHIELAGYDKIRYINTMYPWEGKEYHRGAYSMEATGAEEGMFSEAQYNPVGSYIKYFDLDKNMCGKRIHICFEGVEEAMYLWLNGQFIGYAEDSFTPSEFDLTPYVKEKGNVLAVQVHKMSTAAFLEDQDFFRFFGIFRNVTLKAIPDVHLEDVWFKPVLNQDNESGSVSVSMKVSATDSQNVTAGFILKDREENILVEKSLQLNKENNHLEGTICVDLESVKLWDNHNPYLYHAYVELKAEDGSLAEVIPYDIGFRRIEIIDKVVYLNGKRLVITGVNRHEWNARTGRCIGIEDMKADISCILRNNINSVRTCHYPDQIPWYYMCDDAGIYVMAETNLESHGSFQKLGAIEPSCNVPGSIPQWKDAVLERAKNNFETFKNHTSILFWSLGNESYAGDDIEAMNVYFAEKKDGRLVHYESAYYNRAYEDTISDFETRMYAKPEDVEEYLNNSPKKPYILCEFMHDMGNSMGGLGSYMKLIDKYDMYHGGFIWDFIDQAIMVKDPVTGKDVLRYGGDFDDKPADYEFSANGIVFADRKEKPAMQEVRYYYGLYR
;
A
#
# COMPACT_ATOMS: atom_id res chain seq x y z
N MET A 1 -8.71 -13.82 -25.19
CA MET A 1 -9.60 -12.72 -24.76
C MET A 1 -9.03 -11.44 -25.34
N ASN A 2 -9.85 -10.49 -25.77
CA ASN A 2 -9.37 -9.19 -26.25
C ASN A 2 -9.59 -8.15 -25.16
N ALA A 3 -8.74 -7.12 -25.11
CA ALA A 3 -8.95 -5.96 -24.25
C ALA A 3 -10.26 -5.24 -24.61
N ASP A 4 -11.01 -4.80 -23.61
CA ASP A 4 -12.22 -3.99 -23.78
C ASP A 4 -12.09 -2.72 -22.94
N MET A 5 -12.23 -1.55 -23.57
CA MET A 5 -12.10 -0.26 -22.85
C MET A 5 -13.28 0.01 -21.93
N LYS A 6 -14.41 -0.69 -22.11
CA LYS A 6 -15.57 -0.57 -21.22
C LYS A 6 -15.30 -1.00 -19.78
N TRP A 7 -14.21 -1.72 -19.53
CA TRP A 7 -13.80 -2.04 -18.16
C TRP A 7 -13.48 -0.79 -17.34
N LEU A 8 -13.04 0.29 -17.99
CA LEU A 8 -12.81 1.58 -17.30
C LEU A 8 -14.07 2.14 -16.63
N ASP A 9 -15.26 1.77 -17.11
CA ASP A 9 -16.55 2.29 -16.62
C ASP A 9 -17.21 1.34 -15.61
N ASN A 10 -16.71 0.10 -15.45
CA ASN A 10 -17.42 -0.96 -14.75
C ASN A 10 -16.71 -1.38 -13.44
N PRO A 11 -17.28 -1.08 -12.26
CA PRO A 11 -16.63 -1.38 -10.98
C PRO A 11 -16.57 -2.88 -10.68
N GLU A 12 -17.31 -3.72 -11.41
CA GLU A 12 -17.24 -5.18 -11.31
C GLU A 12 -16.02 -5.77 -12.05
N VAL A 13 -15.32 -4.97 -12.87
CA VAL A 13 -14.14 -5.41 -13.63
C VAL A 13 -12.94 -4.53 -13.28
N PHE A 14 -12.35 -4.78 -12.11
CA PHE A 14 -11.16 -4.10 -11.61
C PHE A 14 -9.86 -4.87 -11.90
N LYS A 15 -9.94 -6.14 -12.31
CA LYS A 15 -8.79 -6.95 -12.72
C LYS A 15 -9.16 -7.99 -13.78
N VAL A 16 -8.21 -8.30 -14.67
CA VAL A 16 -8.32 -9.38 -15.67
C VAL A 16 -6.96 -10.08 -15.78
N ASN A 17 -6.93 -11.39 -15.52
CA ASN A 17 -5.72 -12.25 -15.55
C ASN A 17 -4.57 -11.82 -14.61
N GLN A 18 -4.82 -10.90 -13.67
CA GLN A 18 -3.90 -10.60 -12.59
C GLN A 18 -3.74 -11.85 -11.70
N LEU A 19 -2.51 -12.15 -11.30
CA LEU A 19 -2.22 -13.25 -10.37
C LEU A 19 -2.78 -12.92 -8.99
N GLU A 20 -3.04 -13.97 -8.20
CA GLU A 20 -3.51 -13.81 -6.83
C GLU A 20 -2.45 -13.10 -5.97
N PRO A 21 -2.85 -12.18 -5.07
CA PRO A 21 -1.90 -11.52 -4.18
C PRO A 21 -1.30 -12.53 -3.19
N HIS A 22 -0.03 -12.33 -2.87
CA HIS A 22 0.77 -13.19 -2.01
C HIS A 22 1.73 -12.34 -1.16
N SER A 23 2.40 -12.95 -0.17
CA SER A 23 3.36 -12.21 0.65
C SER A 23 4.54 -11.70 -0.15
N ASP A 24 5.07 -10.56 0.27
CA ASP A 24 6.19 -9.82 -0.30
C ASP A 24 7.58 -10.51 -0.22
N HIS A 25 7.60 -11.80 0.14
CA HIS A 25 8.83 -12.54 0.40
C HIS A 25 9.77 -12.62 -0.81
N CYS A 26 11.07 -12.58 -0.54
CA CYS A 26 12.11 -12.85 -1.54
C CYS A 26 12.45 -14.34 -1.60
N TYR A 27 12.96 -14.80 -2.73
CA TYR A 27 13.39 -16.19 -2.93
C TYR A 27 14.73 -16.24 -3.68
N TYR A 28 15.55 -17.24 -3.36
CA TYR A 28 16.86 -17.48 -3.95
C TYR A 28 17.05 -18.96 -4.25
N LEU A 29 17.85 -19.30 -5.27
CA LEU A 29 18.19 -20.72 -5.56
C LEU A 29 19.20 -21.30 -4.56
N ASP A 30 20.02 -20.45 -3.94
CA ASP A 30 21.00 -20.87 -2.94
C ASP A 30 21.36 -19.77 -1.93
N TYR A 31 22.01 -20.19 -0.84
CA TYR A 31 22.49 -19.30 0.22
C TYR A 31 23.60 -18.34 -0.21
N SER A 32 24.36 -18.63 -1.27
CA SER A 32 25.42 -17.73 -1.72
C SER A 32 24.85 -16.48 -2.38
N ASP A 33 23.80 -16.62 -3.18
CA ASP A 33 23.13 -15.52 -3.85
C ASP A 33 22.32 -14.69 -2.85
N MET A 34 21.65 -15.37 -1.91
CA MET A 34 20.99 -14.75 -0.76
C MET A 34 21.94 -13.85 0.04
N LYS A 35 23.12 -14.36 0.45
CA LYS A 35 24.12 -13.59 1.23
C LYS A 35 24.72 -12.41 0.48
N LYS A 36 24.65 -12.40 -0.85
CA LYS A 36 25.14 -11.29 -1.69
C LYS A 36 24.03 -10.29 -2.00
N GLU A 37 22.78 -10.57 -1.60
CA GLU A 37 21.58 -9.83 -1.99
C GLU A 37 21.50 -9.67 -3.51
N LYS A 38 21.91 -10.72 -4.24
CA LYS A 38 21.86 -10.75 -5.70
C LYS A 38 20.91 -11.85 -6.11
N ASN A 39 19.75 -11.45 -6.61
CA ASN A 39 18.78 -12.41 -7.13
C ASN A 39 18.89 -12.49 -8.67
N PRO A 40 19.54 -13.52 -9.23
CA PRO A 40 19.64 -13.68 -10.69
C PRO A 40 18.30 -14.03 -11.36
N LEU A 41 17.24 -14.21 -10.57
CA LEU A 41 15.88 -14.46 -11.05
C LEU A 41 15.04 -13.18 -11.19
N LEU A 42 15.61 -12.02 -10.87
CA LEU A 42 14.94 -10.73 -11.03
C LEU A 42 15.66 -9.90 -12.10
N GLN A 43 14.87 -9.30 -13.00
CA GLN A 43 15.37 -8.38 -14.02
C GLN A 43 14.51 -7.11 -14.03
N SER A 44 15.12 -5.97 -13.73
CA SER A 44 14.42 -4.68 -13.78
C SER A 44 14.14 -4.26 -15.23
N LEU A 45 12.94 -3.72 -15.47
CA LEU A 45 12.56 -3.06 -16.72
C LEU A 45 12.54 -1.54 -16.60
N ASN A 46 12.93 -0.98 -15.46
CA ASN A 46 13.07 0.46 -15.24
C ASN A 46 13.99 1.11 -16.28
N GLY A 47 13.90 2.43 -16.40
CA GLY A 47 14.67 3.22 -17.35
C GLY A 47 13.79 3.87 -18.41
N GLN A 48 14.38 4.19 -19.56
CA GLN A 48 13.66 4.82 -20.66
C GLN A 48 12.75 3.81 -21.37
N TRP A 49 11.52 4.23 -21.62
CA TRP A 49 10.52 3.53 -22.43
C TRP A 49 10.10 4.46 -23.57
N GLU A 50 9.74 3.90 -24.73
CA GLU A 50 9.09 4.69 -25.79
C GLU A 50 7.67 5.05 -25.33
N PHE A 51 7.23 6.26 -25.62
CA PHE A 51 6.02 6.82 -25.01
C PHE A 51 5.23 7.71 -25.96
N ALA A 52 3.90 7.57 -25.93
CA ALA A 52 2.97 8.49 -26.56
C ALA A 52 1.87 8.89 -25.58
N TYR A 53 1.60 10.20 -25.52
CA TYR A 53 0.49 10.77 -24.76
C TYR A 53 -0.71 11.01 -25.66
N SER A 54 -1.91 10.73 -25.16
CA SER A 54 -3.18 11.01 -25.85
C SER A 54 -4.18 11.64 -24.90
N LYS A 55 -5.00 12.57 -25.40
CA LYS A 55 -5.96 13.32 -24.58
C LYS A 55 -7.10 12.46 -24.03
N ASN A 56 -7.47 11.41 -24.77
CA ASN A 56 -8.57 10.51 -24.45
C ASN A 56 -8.34 9.13 -25.07
N VAL A 57 -9.22 8.20 -24.71
CA VAL A 57 -9.21 6.81 -25.19
C VAL A 57 -9.30 6.74 -26.71
N MET A 58 -10.09 7.58 -27.37
CA MET A 58 -10.32 7.49 -28.81
C MET A 58 -9.13 7.97 -29.66
N GLU A 59 -8.30 8.85 -29.13
CA GLU A 59 -7.12 9.39 -29.79
C GLU A 59 -5.86 8.53 -29.63
N ARG A 60 -5.90 7.51 -28.75
CA ARG A 60 -4.74 6.65 -28.46
C ARG A 60 -4.31 5.82 -29.68
N PRO A 61 -3.01 5.49 -29.82
CA PRO A 61 -2.54 4.63 -30.90
C PRO A 61 -3.00 3.18 -30.68
N VAL A 62 -4.18 2.82 -31.19
CA VAL A 62 -4.86 1.54 -30.89
C VAL A 62 -4.04 0.29 -31.18
N ASP A 63 -3.10 0.34 -32.13
CA ASP A 63 -2.31 -0.79 -32.61
C ASP A 63 -0.87 -0.82 -32.08
N PHE A 64 -0.51 0.07 -31.15
CA PHE A 64 0.87 0.22 -30.64
C PHE A 64 1.45 -1.04 -29.99
N TYR A 65 0.59 -1.96 -29.55
CA TYR A 65 0.97 -3.23 -28.94
C TYR A 65 1.46 -4.29 -29.95
N LYS A 66 1.26 -4.07 -31.25
CA LYS A 66 1.67 -5.03 -32.29
C LYS A 66 3.18 -4.99 -32.49
N GLU A 67 3.81 -6.16 -32.66
CA GLU A 67 5.26 -6.27 -32.87
C GLU A 67 5.78 -5.49 -34.08
N THR A 68 4.93 -5.29 -35.09
CA THR A 68 5.28 -4.58 -36.34
C THR A 68 4.97 -3.09 -36.29
N PHE A 69 4.53 -2.56 -35.14
CA PHE A 69 4.21 -1.14 -35.01
C PHE A 69 5.48 -0.29 -35.09
N ASP A 70 5.40 0.82 -35.85
CA ASP A 70 6.50 1.77 -35.96
C ASP A 70 6.40 2.83 -34.85
N ALA A 71 7.17 2.62 -33.79
CA ALA A 71 7.26 3.55 -32.66
C ALA A 71 8.28 4.68 -32.88
N SER A 72 8.83 4.88 -34.08
CA SER A 72 9.85 5.91 -34.32
C SER A 72 9.37 7.36 -34.07
N GLY A 73 8.05 7.57 -34.06
CA GLY A 73 7.43 8.85 -33.71
C GLY A 73 7.07 9.01 -32.23
N PHE A 74 7.37 8.03 -31.38
CA PHE A 74 7.14 8.12 -29.94
C PHE A 74 8.26 8.94 -29.28
N ASP A 75 7.90 9.63 -28.20
CA ASP A 75 8.86 10.25 -27.31
C ASP A 75 9.46 9.19 -26.36
N LYS A 76 10.26 9.64 -25.38
CA LYS A 76 10.76 8.78 -24.31
C LYS A 76 10.34 9.30 -22.95
N ILE A 77 9.96 8.38 -22.07
CA ILE A 77 9.62 8.68 -20.68
C ILE A 77 10.43 7.80 -19.73
N MET A 78 10.61 8.27 -18.50
CA MET A 78 11.27 7.51 -17.46
C MET A 78 10.26 6.69 -16.66
N VAL A 79 10.59 5.42 -16.45
CA VAL A 79 9.83 4.49 -15.63
C VAL A 79 10.76 3.99 -14.51
N PRO A 80 10.38 4.14 -13.22
CA PRO A 80 9.15 4.79 -12.76
C PRO A 80 9.14 6.32 -12.94
N GLY A 81 7.94 6.90 -12.99
CA GLY A 81 7.70 8.34 -13.00
C GLY A 81 6.26 8.72 -13.37
N HIS A 82 5.80 9.88 -12.88
CA HIS A 82 4.49 10.43 -13.22
C HIS A 82 4.53 11.19 -14.56
N ILE A 83 3.47 11.03 -15.37
CA ILE A 83 3.35 11.63 -16.71
C ILE A 83 3.31 13.17 -16.63
N GLU A 84 2.65 13.74 -15.63
CA GLU A 84 2.58 15.18 -15.40
C GLU A 84 3.96 15.79 -15.15
N LEU A 85 4.78 15.13 -14.34
CA LEU A 85 6.12 15.61 -14.00
C LEU A 85 7.11 15.45 -15.16
N ALA A 86 6.78 14.60 -16.14
CA ALA A 86 7.48 14.52 -17.41
C ALA A 86 7.01 15.58 -18.44
N GLY A 87 5.99 16.38 -18.11
CA GLY A 87 5.56 17.55 -18.89
C GLY A 87 4.44 17.30 -19.91
N TYR A 88 3.76 16.16 -19.87
CA TYR A 88 2.73 15.80 -20.86
C TYR A 88 1.31 16.22 -20.47
N ASP A 89 0.96 16.18 -19.19
CA ASP A 89 -0.37 16.59 -18.69
C ASP A 89 -0.25 17.62 -17.55
N LYS A 90 -1.38 18.19 -17.16
CA LYS A 90 -1.46 19.21 -16.11
C LYS A 90 -1.33 18.59 -14.73
N ILE A 91 -0.40 19.12 -13.94
CA ILE A 91 -0.32 18.93 -12.49
C ILE A 91 -1.58 19.54 -11.87
N ARG A 92 -2.25 18.80 -10.98
CA ARG A 92 -3.42 19.27 -10.24
C ARG A 92 -3.32 18.84 -8.79
N TYR A 93 -3.72 19.73 -7.89
CA TYR A 93 -3.97 19.39 -6.49
C TYR A 93 -5.40 19.75 -6.12
N ILE A 94 -6.11 18.81 -5.51
CA ILE A 94 -7.48 18.97 -5.06
C ILE A 94 -7.67 18.09 -3.83
N ASN A 95 -8.44 18.58 -2.87
CA ASN A 95 -8.71 17.88 -1.62
C ASN A 95 -9.92 16.94 -1.83
N THR A 96 -11.14 17.46 -1.65
CA THR A 96 -12.36 16.62 -1.57
C THR A 96 -13.12 16.46 -2.87
N MET A 97 -12.83 17.26 -3.90
CA MET A 97 -13.55 17.22 -5.16
C MET A 97 -12.89 16.23 -6.12
N TYR A 98 -13.69 15.40 -6.77
CA TYR A 98 -13.16 14.60 -7.88
C TYR A 98 -12.63 15.49 -9.03
N PRO A 99 -11.62 15.05 -9.79
CA PRO A 99 -10.92 15.88 -10.78
C PRO A 99 -11.78 16.45 -11.94
N TRP A 100 -12.96 15.85 -12.19
CA TRP A 100 -13.94 16.25 -13.20
C TRP A 100 -15.00 17.22 -12.67
N GLU A 101 -15.16 17.38 -11.36
CA GLU A 101 -16.21 18.24 -10.80
C GLU A 101 -16.06 19.70 -11.25
N GLY A 102 -17.21 20.32 -11.53
CA GLY A 102 -17.26 21.67 -12.12
C GLY A 102 -16.97 21.74 -13.63
N LYS A 103 -16.60 20.61 -14.27
CA LYS A 103 -16.42 20.49 -15.73
C LYS A 103 -17.44 19.54 -16.34
N GLU A 104 -17.57 18.37 -15.71
CA GLU A 104 -18.50 17.31 -16.10
C GLU A 104 -19.23 16.81 -14.84
N TYR A 105 -20.46 16.31 -15.03
CA TYR A 105 -21.24 15.72 -13.95
C TYR A 105 -21.12 14.21 -14.04
N HIS A 106 -20.31 13.63 -13.15
CA HIS A 106 -20.18 12.19 -12.99
C HIS A 106 -20.41 11.79 -11.53
N ARG A 107 -21.00 10.60 -11.36
CA ARG A 107 -21.24 9.94 -10.08
C ARG A 107 -20.85 8.47 -10.22
N GLY A 108 -20.47 7.83 -9.13
CA GLY A 108 -20.08 6.43 -9.18
C GLY A 108 -21.24 5.59 -9.73
N ALA A 109 -20.91 4.60 -10.57
CA ALA A 109 -21.91 3.69 -11.12
C ALA A 109 -22.78 3.12 -10.00
N TYR A 110 -24.10 3.07 -10.23
CA TYR A 110 -25.14 2.58 -9.32
C TYR A 110 -25.33 3.37 -8.01
N SER A 111 -24.55 4.43 -7.77
CA SER A 111 -24.64 5.24 -6.53
C SER A 111 -25.97 5.99 -6.39
N MET A 112 -26.71 6.19 -7.49
CA MET A 112 -28.03 6.79 -7.50
C MET A 112 -28.93 6.06 -8.49
N GLU A 113 -30.25 6.10 -8.26
CA GLU A 113 -31.26 5.52 -9.18
C GLU A 113 -31.08 5.96 -10.64
N ALA A 114 -30.63 7.20 -10.85
CA ALA A 114 -30.41 7.77 -12.18
C ALA A 114 -29.10 7.35 -12.87
N THR A 115 -28.11 6.84 -12.12
CA THR A 115 -26.75 6.60 -12.65
C THR A 115 -26.63 5.28 -13.43
N GLY A 116 -27.24 4.20 -12.92
CA GLY A 116 -27.11 2.89 -13.54
C GLY A 116 -25.63 2.50 -13.72
N ALA A 117 -25.27 1.92 -14.87
CA ALA A 117 -23.90 1.46 -15.15
C ALA A 117 -22.94 2.56 -15.65
N GLU A 118 -23.44 3.78 -15.94
CA GLU A 118 -22.62 4.90 -16.46
C GLU A 118 -21.70 4.53 -17.65
N GLU A 119 -22.19 3.72 -18.60
CA GLU A 119 -21.41 3.32 -19.79
C GLU A 119 -20.86 4.54 -20.56
N GLY A 120 -19.56 4.51 -20.87
CA GLY A 120 -18.88 5.58 -21.59
C GLY A 120 -18.34 6.71 -20.71
N MET A 121 -18.60 6.71 -19.40
CA MET A 121 -18.14 7.74 -18.45
C MET A 121 -16.65 8.04 -18.57
N PHE A 122 -15.81 7.02 -18.66
CA PHE A 122 -14.36 7.13 -18.83
C PHE A 122 -13.87 6.61 -20.17
N SER A 123 -14.51 5.56 -20.70
CA SER A 123 -14.09 4.92 -21.96
C SER A 123 -14.41 5.76 -23.21
N GLU A 124 -15.41 6.64 -23.14
CA GLU A 124 -15.81 7.54 -24.23
C GLU A 124 -15.64 9.03 -23.86
N ALA A 125 -15.02 9.33 -22.71
CA ALA A 125 -14.80 10.68 -22.22
C ALA A 125 -14.02 11.56 -23.21
N GLN A 126 -14.40 12.83 -23.32
CA GLN A 126 -13.66 13.79 -24.15
C GLN A 126 -12.25 14.09 -23.62
N TYR A 127 -12.06 13.91 -22.31
CA TYR A 127 -10.79 14.03 -21.62
C TYR A 127 -10.66 12.87 -20.61
N ASN A 128 -9.85 11.89 -20.97
CA ASN A 128 -9.36 10.85 -20.08
C ASN A 128 -7.94 10.49 -20.56
N PRO A 129 -6.92 11.26 -20.16
CA PRO A 129 -5.58 11.11 -20.68
C PRO A 129 -5.05 9.68 -20.63
N VAL A 130 -4.32 9.30 -21.68
CA VAL A 130 -3.78 7.95 -21.85
C VAL A 130 -2.29 8.02 -22.13
N GLY A 131 -1.50 7.28 -21.35
CA GLY A 131 -0.09 7.01 -21.61
C GLY A 131 0.09 5.67 -22.30
N SER A 132 0.65 5.66 -23.51
CA SER A 132 0.98 4.44 -24.25
C SER A 132 2.50 4.21 -24.19
N TYR A 133 2.92 3.18 -23.47
CA TYR A 133 4.32 2.86 -23.18
C TYR A 133 4.77 1.62 -23.95
N ILE A 134 5.97 1.64 -24.53
CA ILE A 134 6.60 0.45 -25.14
C ILE A 134 7.99 0.22 -24.54
N LYS A 135 8.24 -1.01 -24.09
CA LYS A 135 9.56 -1.50 -23.69
C LYS A 135 10.00 -2.64 -24.59
N TYR A 136 11.17 -2.49 -25.17
CA TYR A 136 11.89 -3.59 -25.80
C TYR A 136 12.84 -4.22 -24.79
N PHE A 137 12.84 -5.55 -24.69
CA PHE A 137 13.74 -6.26 -23.79
C PHE A 137 14.11 -7.65 -24.29
N ASP A 138 15.30 -8.09 -23.90
CA ASP A 138 15.76 -9.47 -23.94
C ASP A 138 15.72 -10.03 -22.52
N LEU A 139 15.45 -11.33 -22.36
CA LEU A 139 15.57 -11.97 -21.06
C LEU A 139 17.04 -12.08 -20.67
N ASP A 140 17.32 -11.84 -19.39
CA ASP A 140 18.62 -12.18 -18.82
C ASP A 140 18.87 -13.68 -18.96
N LYS A 141 20.14 -14.05 -19.18
CA LYS A 141 20.54 -15.43 -19.50
C LYS A 141 20.05 -16.47 -18.47
N ASN A 142 19.96 -16.08 -17.20
CA ASN A 142 19.54 -16.96 -16.11
C ASN A 142 18.02 -17.17 -16.06
N MET A 143 17.25 -16.34 -16.79
CA MET A 143 15.80 -16.41 -16.89
C MET A 143 15.32 -17.19 -18.12
N CYS A 144 16.17 -17.34 -19.14
CA CYS A 144 15.83 -18.11 -20.35
C CYS A 144 15.39 -19.54 -20.00
N GLY A 145 14.24 -19.96 -20.54
CA GLY A 145 13.68 -21.30 -20.35
C GLY A 145 12.92 -21.49 -19.02
N LYS A 146 12.80 -20.46 -18.18
CA LYS A 146 11.98 -20.47 -16.97
C LYS A 146 10.59 -19.91 -17.23
N ARG A 147 9.65 -20.16 -16.30
CA ARG A 147 8.40 -19.41 -16.21
C ARG A 147 8.72 -17.95 -15.87
N ILE A 148 8.06 -17.01 -16.51
CA ILE A 148 8.32 -15.57 -16.33
C ILE A 148 7.02 -14.88 -15.93
N HIS A 149 7.03 -14.24 -14.77
CA HIS A 149 6.01 -13.28 -14.37
C HIS A 149 6.57 -11.86 -14.51
N ILE A 150 5.67 -10.89 -14.61
CA ILE A 150 6.00 -9.46 -14.48
C ILE A 150 5.25 -8.89 -13.29
N CYS A 151 5.92 -8.03 -12.54
CA CYS A 151 5.38 -7.30 -11.41
C CYS A 151 5.49 -5.80 -11.69
N PHE A 152 4.36 -5.11 -11.66
CA PHE A 152 4.29 -3.65 -11.59
C PHE A 152 3.98 -3.27 -10.15
N GLU A 153 4.92 -2.63 -9.45
CA GLU A 153 4.76 -2.30 -8.02
C GLU A 153 3.77 -1.14 -7.77
N GLY A 154 3.36 -0.42 -8.82
CA GLY A 154 2.40 0.68 -8.76
C GLY A 154 2.22 1.38 -10.10
N VAL A 155 0.97 1.40 -10.57
CA VAL A 155 0.55 2.07 -11.81
C VAL A 155 -0.75 2.82 -11.56
N GLU A 156 -0.72 4.13 -11.72
CA GLU A 156 -1.83 5.01 -11.44
C GLU A 156 -2.52 5.40 -12.76
N GLU A 157 -3.84 5.28 -12.98
CA GLU A 157 -4.84 4.66 -12.08
C GLU A 157 -5.36 3.31 -12.62
N ALA A 158 -5.33 3.07 -13.94
CA ALA A 158 -5.70 1.78 -14.53
C ALA A 158 -4.80 1.40 -15.70
N MET A 159 -4.46 0.11 -15.81
CA MET A 159 -3.51 -0.38 -16.81
C MET A 159 -4.04 -1.55 -17.66
N TYR A 160 -3.68 -1.54 -18.94
CA TYR A 160 -3.80 -2.68 -19.84
C TYR A 160 -2.41 -3.12 -20.30
N LEU A 161 -2.19 -4.43 -20.34
CA LEU A 161 -0.89 -5.02 -20.63
C LEU A 161 -0.95 -5.93 -21.86
N TRP A 162 0.03 -5.77 -22.75
CA TRP A 162 0.29 -6.67 -23.87
C TRP A 162 1.76 -7.07 -23.92
N LEU A 163 2.00 -8.28 -24.39
CA LEU A 163 3.34 -8.79 -24.72
C LEU A 163 3.30 -9.42 -26.10
N ASN A 164 4.22 -9.00 -26.98
CA ASN A 164 4.39 -9.57 -28.32
C ASN A 164 3.07 -9.65 -29.11
N GLY A 165 2.29 -8.57 -29.08
CA GLY A 165 0.99 -8.49 -29.76
C GLY A 165 -0.18 -9.18 -29.03
N GLN A 166 0.06 -9.90 -27.93
CA GLN A 166 -0.97 -10.63 -27.19
C GLN A 166 -1.42 -9.86 -25.97
N PHE A 167 -2.73 -9.80 -25.74
CA PHE A 167 -3.28 -9.21 -24.52
C PHE A 167 -3.02 -10.11 -23.33
N ILE A 168 -2.47 -9.53 -22.26
CA ILE A 168 -2.10 -10.20 -21.03
C ILE A 168 -3.14 -9.97 -19.95
N GLY A 169 -3.46 -8.72 -19.63
CA GLY A 169 -4.36 -8.42 -18.53
C GLY A 169 -4.70 -6.95 -18.33
N TYR A 170 -5.55 -6.70 -17.34
CA TYR A 170 -6.02 -5.40 -16.87
C TYR A 170 -5.92 -5.34 -15.35
N ALA A 171 -5.60 -4.17 -14.79
CA ALA A 171 -5.61 -3.95 -13.35
C ALA A 171 -5.92 -2.49 -12.98
N GLU A 172 -6.65 -2.34 -11.88
CA GLU A 172 -6.83 -1.14 -11.06
C GLU A 172 -6.11 -1.34 -9.70
N ASP A 173 -6.25 -0.39 -8.77
CA ASP A 173 -5.56 -0.30 -7.47
C ASP A 173 -4.08 0.13 -7.61
N SER A 174 -3.87 1.45 -7.58
CA SER A 174 -2.60 2.09 -7.95
C SER A 174 -1.42 1.76 -7.02
N PHE A 175 -1.69 1.40 -5.77
CA PHE A 175 -0.68 1.37 -4.70
C PHE A 175 -0.32 -0.04 -4.23
N THR A 176 -0.86 -1.08 -4.87
CA THR A 176 -0.46 -2.47 -4.61
C THR A 176 0.10 -3.14 -5.87
N PRO A 177 0.94 -4.19 -5.73
CA PRO A 177 1.55 -4.84 -6.89
C PRO A 177 0.53 -5.50 -7.83
N SER A 178 0.72 -5.29 -9.14
CA SER A 178 0.00 -5.99 -10.20
C SER A 178 0.91 -6.99 -10.91
N GLU A 179 0.59 -8.29 -10.76
CA GLU A 179 1.39 -9.37 -11.35
C GLU A 179 0.67 -10.14 -12.44
N PHE A 180 1.41 -10.53 -13.48
CA PHE A 180 0.86 -11.28 -14.62
C PHE A 180 1.84 -12.37 -15.10
N ASP A 181 1.30 -13.52 -15.51
CA ASP A 181 2.09 -14.58 -16.16
C ASP A 181 2.36 -14.24 -17.64
N LEU A 182 3.65 -14.08 -17.97
CA LEU A 182 4.13 -13.81 -19.33
C LEU A 182 4.62 -15.07 -20.05
N THR A 183 4.73 -16.20 -19.34
CA THR A 183 5.34 -17.44 -19.82
C THR A 183 4.82 -17.90 -21.18
N PRO A 184 3.51 -17.87 -21.48
CA PRO A 184 3.01 -18.36 -22.77
C PRO A 184 3.42 -17.50 -23.98
N TYR A 185 3.88 -16.27 -23.76
CA TYR A 185 4.04 -15.25 -24.80
C TYR A 185 5.46 -14.68 -24.89
N VAL A 186 6.25 -14.81 -23.82
CA VAL A 186 7.62 -14.30 -23.74
C VAL A 186 8.57 -15.10 -24.62
N LYS A 187 9.53 -14.41 -25.22
CA LYS A 187 10.63 -14.94 -26.04
C LYS A 187 11.94 -14.73 -25.30
N GLU A 188 13.00 -15.43 -25.66
CA GLU A 188 14.33 -15.14 -25.10
C GLU A 188 14.83 -13.75 -25.50
N LYS A 189 14.48 -13.29 -26.71
CA LYS A 189 14.95 -12.02 -27.27
C LYS A 189 13.87 -11.32 -28.09
N GLY A 190 14.02 -10.01 -28.22
CA GLY A 190 13.19 -9.16 -29.07
C GLY A 190 11.76 -9.07 -28.57
N ASN A 191 11.54 -9.09 -27.25
CA ASN A 191 10.21 -8.89 -26.70
C ASN A 191 9.77 -7.44 -26.82
N VAL A 192 8.48 -7.25 -27.06
CA VAL A 192 7.81 -5.96 -27.07
C VAL A 192 6.73 -5.99 -25.99
N LEU A 193 6.99 -5.32 -24.88
CA LEU A 193 6.00 -5.04 -23.84
C LEU A 193 5.31 -3.74 -24.19
N ALA A 194 3.97 -3.75 -24.20
CA ALA A 194 3.18 -2.55 -24.39
C ALA A 194 2.22 -2.39 -23.21
N VAL A 195 2.20 -1.19 -22.63
CA VAL A 195 1.34 -0.85 -21.49
C VAL A 195 0.54 0.38 -21.85
N GLN A 196 -0.76 0.32 -21.64
CA GLN A 196 -1.64 1.48 -21.77
C GLN A 196 -2.16 1.85 -20.39
N VAL A 197 -1.84 3.06 -19.94
CA VAL A 197 -2.24 3.58 -18.64
C VAL A 197 -3.26 4.68 -18.84
N HIS A 198 -4.42 4.56 -18.21
CA HIS A 198 -5.49 5.55 -18.25
C HIS A 198 -5.51 6.34 -16.96
N LYS A 199 -5.70 7.65 -17.08
CA LYS A 199 -5.72 8.56 -15.94
C LYS A 199 -6.93 8.36 -15.04
N MET A 200 -8.07 7.97 -15.61
CA MET A 200 -9.31 7.73 -14.86
C MET A 200 -9.96 6.42 -15.29
N SER A 201 -10.47 5.72 -14.30
CA SER A 201 -11.34 4.53 -14.38
C SER A 201 -12.29 4.57 -13.18
N THR A 202 -13.01 3.48 -12.91
CA THR A 202 -13.76 3.34 -11.65
C THR A 202 -12.89 3.46 -10.40
N ALA A 203 -11.59 3.13 -10.49
CA ALA A 203 -10.63 3.35 -9.40
C ALA A 203 -10.56 4.81 -8.95
N ALA A 204 -10.78 5.78 -9.86
CA ALA A 204 -10.72 7.21 -9.54
C ALA A 204 -11.77 7.64 -8.50
N PHE A 205 -12.86 6.87 -8.35
CA PHE A 205 -13.84 7.09 -7.29
C PHE A 205 -13.38 6.63 -5.90
N LEU A 206 -12.45 5.68 -5.87
CA LEU A 206 -11.90 5.06 -4.65
C LEU A 206 -10.49 5.58 -4.30
N GLU A 207 -9.96 6.51 -5.10
CA GLU A 207 -8.61 7.10 -4.96
C GLU A 207 -8.69 8.63 -4.91
N ASP A 208 -9.62 9.13 -4.09
CA ASP A 208 -9.89 10.57 -3.89
C ASP A 208 -9.12 11.18 -2.72
N GLN A 209 -7.93 10.67 -2.38
CA GLN A 209 -7.10 11.19 -1.29
C GLN A 209 -6.81 12.69 -1.42
N ASP A 210 -6.62 13.39 -0.30
CA ASP A 210 -6.13 14.78 -0.29
C ASP A 210 -4.66 14.88 -0.76
N PHE A 211 -4.44 14.79 -2.07
CA PHE A 211 -3.10 14.81 -2.67
C PHE A 211 -3.05 15.34 -4.11
N PHE A 212 -1.85 15.43 -4.67
CA PHE A 212 -1.69 15.74 -6.10
C PHE A 212 -2.24 14.59 -6.97
N ARG A 213 -3.07 14.91 -7.95
CA ARG A 213 -3.62 13.93 -8.90
C ARG A 213 -2.62 13.68 -10.02
N PHE A 214 -1.99 12.52 -10.04
CA PHE A 214 -1.03 12.10 -11.06
C PHE A 214 -1.51 10.82 -11.74
N PHE A 215 -0.80 10.38 -12.78
CA PHE A 215 -0.95 9.03 -13.32
C PHE A 215 0.35 8.56 -14.01
N GLY A 216 0.43 7.28 -14.34
CA GLY A 216 1.57 6.62 -14.97
C GLY A 216 2.15 5.48 -14.13
N ILE A 217 3.21 4.87 -14.65
CA ILE A 217 3.95 3.80 -13.97
C ILE A 217 4.92 4.45 -12.98
N PHE A 218 4.52 4.59 -11.71
CA PHE A 218 5.23 5.42 -10.72
C PHE A 218 6.05 4.61 -9.69
N ARG A 219 5.95 3.28 -9.69
CA ARG A 219 6.86 2.36 -8.97
C ARG A 219 7.49 1.35 -9.93
N ASN A 220 8.40 0.51 -9.42
CA ASN A 220 9.26 -0.30 -10.28
C ASN A 220 8.48 -1.32 -11.13
N VAL A 221 9.09 -1.69 -12.25
CA VAL A 221 8.66 -2.81 -13.09
C VAL A 221 9.76 -3.86 -13.12
N THR A 222 9.42 -5.08 -12.72
CA THR A 222 10.39 -6.18 -12.56
C THR A 222 9.88 -7.46 -13.17
N LEU A 223 10.71 -8.13 -13.97
CA LEU A 223 10.48 -9.51 -14.39
C LEU A 223 10.96 -10.46 -13.29
N LYS A 224 10.16 -11.48 -13.00
CA LYS A 224 10.40 -12.52 -12.00
C LYS A 224 10.48 -13.88 -12.71
N ALA A 225 11.62 -14.54 -12.64
CA ALA A 225 11.78 -15.89 -13.15
C ALA A 225 11.40 -16.90 -12.07
N ILE A 226 10.35 -17.66 -12.33
CA ILE A 226 9.76 -18.59 -11.37
C ILE A 226 10.39 -19.98 -11.54
N PRO A 227 11.05 -20.54 -10.50
CA PRO A 227 11.62 -21.88 -10.57
C PRO A 227 10.57 -22.99 -10.73
N ASP A 228 11.04 -24.21 -11.01
CA ASP A 228 10.18 -25.38 -11.21
C ASP A 228 9.49 -25.84 -9.91
N VAL A 229 10.09 -25.51 -8.76
CA VAL A 229 9.51 -25.60 -7.42
C VAL A 229 9.58 -24.21 -6.84
N HIS A 230 8.43 -23.60 -6.56
CA HIS A 230 8.34 -22.21 -6.16
C HIS A 230 7.40 -22.02 -4.97
N LEU A 231 7.84 -21.29 -3.96
CA LEU A 231 6.96 -20.79 -2.90
C LEU A 231 6.07 -19.68 -3.45
N GLU A 232 4.81 -19.99 -3.70
CA GLU A 232 3.82 -19.02 -4.22
C GLU A 232 3.35 -18.08 -3.10
N ASP A 233 3.20 -18.59 -1.88
CA ASP A 233 2.86 -17.79 -0.72
C ASP A 233 3.35 -18.43 0.58
N VAL A 234 3.65 -17.58 1.56
CA VAL A 234 4.01 -17.99 2.91
C VAL A 234 3.43 -17.05 3.94
N TRP A 235 2.93 -17.63 5.02
CA TRP A 235 2.47 -16.91 6.19
C TRP A 235 3.22 -17.38 7.43
N PHE A 236 4.10 -16.51 7.93
CA PHE A 236 4.75 -16.67 9.23
C PHE A 236 3.84 -16.10 10.31
N LYS A 237 3.46 -16.93 11.29
CA LYS A 237 2.57 -16.55 12.40
C LYS A 237 3.30 -16.73 13.73
N PRO A 238 4.24 -15.82 14.08
CA PRO A 238 4.78 -15.79 15.44
C PRO A 238 3.70 -15.34 16.43
N VAL A 239 3.61 -16.03 17.55
CA VAL A 239 2.68 -15.74 18.64
C VAL A 239 3.45 -15.68 19.95
N LEU A 240 3.23 -14.59 20.71
CA LEU A 240 3.71 -14.47 22.09
C LEU A 240 2.64 -14.98 23.06
N ASN A 241 2.98 -16.00 23.86
CA ASN A 241 2.08 -16.62 24.82
C ASN A 241 1.80 -15.69 26.03
N GLN A 242 0.72 -15.97 26.76
CA GLN A 242 0.21 -15.12 27.86
C GLN A 242 1.21 -14.86 28.98
N ASP A 243 2.22 -15.73 29.15
CA ASP A 243 3.31 -15.54 30.11
C ASP A 243 4.28 -14.41 29.73
N ASN A 244 4.22 -13.91 28.50
CA ASN A 244 5.14 -12.94 27.89
C ASN A 244 6.61 -13.42 27.84
N GLU A 245 6.83 -14.73 27.93
CA GLU A 245 8.17 -15.33 27.91
C GLU A 245 8.29 -16.37 26.80
N SER A 246 7.28 -17.24 26.65
CA SER A 246 7.26 -18.30 25.64
C SER A 246 6.49 -17.87 24.40
N GLY A 247 6.72 -18.57 23.28
CA GLY A 247 6.03 -18.28 22.02
C GLY A 247 5.87 -19.50 21.15
N SER A 248 5.16 -19.34 20.04
CA SER A 248 5.05 -20.35 19.00
C SER A 248 5.16 -19.70 17.62
N VAL A 249 5.55 -20.49 16.63
CA VAL A 249 5.54 -20.08 15.22
C VAL A 249 4.80 -21.15 14.43
N SER A 250 3.79 -20.72 13.68
CA SER A 250 3.19 -21.50 12.61
C SER A 250 3.62 -20.93 11.27
N VAL A 251 4.10 -21.77 10.36
CA VAL A 251 4.50 -21.38 9.00
C VAL A 251 3.65 -22.15 8.02
N SER A 252 2.70 -21.45 7.39
CA SER A 252 1.84 -22.02 6.34
C SER A 252 2.41 -21.66 4.98
N MET A 253 2.54 -22.66 4.10
CA MET A 253 3.21 -22.54 2.82
C MET A 253 2.32 -23.05 1.70
N LYS A 254 2.31 -22.32 0.59
CA LYS A 254 1.70 -22.72 -0.67
C LYS A 254 2.77 -22.74 -1.75
N VAL A 255 2.96 -23.89 -2.38
CA VAL A 255 4.06 -24.15 -3.31
C VAL A 255 3.51 -24.63 -4.65
N SER A 256 4.01 -24.07 -5.75
CA SER A 256 3.83 -24.66 -7.08
C SER A 256 5.02 -25.55 -7.41
N ALA A 257 4.75 -26.67 -8.08
CA ALA A 257 5.78 -27.56 -8.57
C ALA A 257 5.37 -28.12 -9.94
N THR A 258 6.33 -28.34 -10.84
CA THR A 258 6.07 -29.08 -12.07
C THR A 258 5.57 -30.51 -11.76
N ASP A 259 4.66 -31.04 -12.60
CA ASP A 259 3.92 -32.27 -12.29
C ASP A 259 4.84 -33.43 -11.84
N SER A 260 4.41 -34.13 -10.78
CA SER A 260 5.02 -35.36 -10.20
C SER A 260 6.10 -35.17 -9.13
N GLN A 261 6.51 -33.94 -8.79
CA GLN A 261 7.55 -33.75 -7.78
C GLN A 261 7.01 -33.76 -6.35
N ASN A 262 7.63 -34.59 -5.52
CA ASN A 262 7.51 -34.54 -4.07
C ASN A 262 8.40 -33.39 -3.55
N VAL A 263 7.82 -32.44 -2.81
CA VAL A 263 8.57 -31.32 -2.22
C VAL A 263 8.57 -31.41 -0.70
N THR A 264 9.75 -31.33 -0.10
CA THR A 264 9.92 -31.19 1.34
C THR A 264 10.19 -29.73 1.66
N ALA A 265 9.41 -29.14 2.57
CA ALA A 265 9.68 -27.82 3.12
C ALA A 265 10.43 -27.95 4.45
N GLY A 266 11.51 -27.20 4.62
CA GLY A 266 12.23 -27.02 5.87
C GLY A 266 12.00 -25.62 6.43
N PHE A 267 11.77 -25.51 7.73
CA PHE A 267 11.75 -24.24 8.46
C PHE A 267 12.92 -24.18 9.43
N ILE A 268 13.70 -23.11 9.33
CA ILE A 268 14.84 -22.82 10.21
C ILE A 268 14.62 -21.46 10.85
N LEU A 269 14.72 -21.39 12.17
CA LEU A 269 14.67 -20.13 12.92
C LEU A 269 15.99 -19.91 13.64
N LYS A 270 16.60 -18.74 13.46
CA LYS A 270 17.83 -18.34 14.14
C LYS A 270 17.68 -17.06 14.92
N ASP A 271 18.47 -16.94 15.98
CA ASP A 271 18.70 -15.66 16.64
C ASP A 271 19.66 -14.75 15.84
N ARG A 272 19.86 -13.52 16.31
CA ARG A 272 20.77 -12.54 15.68
C ARG A 272 22.25 -12.94 15.80
N GLU A 273 22.57 -13.90 16.66
CA GLU A 273 23.91 -14.48 16.81
C GLU A 273 24.12 -15.72 15.90
N GLU A 274 23.17 -16.01 14.99
CA GLU A 274 23.16 -17.15 14.06
C GLU A 274 23.02 -18.53 14.72
N ASN A 275 22.60 -18.61 15.99
CA ASN A 275 22.28 -19.88 16.63
C ASN A 275 20.94 -20.41 16.12
N ILE A 276 20.91 -21.69 15.73
CA ILE A 276 19.69 -22.37 15.32
C ILE A 276 18.85 -22.68 16.55
N LEU A 277 17.65 -22.10 16.61
CA LEU A 277 16.67 -22.34 17.67
C LEU A 277 15.67 -23.42 17.27
N VAL A 278 15.33 -23.46 15.97
CA VAL A 278 14.40 -24.42 15.40
C VAL A 278 14.95 -24.88 14.06
N GLU A 279 14.85 -26.19 13.82
CA GLU A 279 15.01 -26.80 12.50
C GLU A 279 13.99 -27.94 12.39
N LYS A 280 13.03 -27.81 11.46
CA LYS A 280 11.96 -28.79 11.29
C LYS A 280 11.61 -28.89 9.81
N SER A 281 11.25 -30.08 9.35
CA SER A 281 10.85 -30.31 7.97
C SER A 281 9.52 -31.05 7.88
N LEU A 282 8.80 -30.83 6.79
CA LEU A 282 7.52 -31.45 6.48
C LEU A 282 7.47 -31.78 4.98
N GLN A 283 6.91 -32.94 4.64
CA GLN A 283 6.54 -33.24 3.27
C GLN A 283 5.23 -32.51 2.92
N LEU A 284 5.23 -31.72 1.84
CA LEU A 284 4.03 -31.00 1.41
C LEU A 284 3.04 -31.94 0.74
N ASN A 285 1.75 -31.65 0.89
CA ASN A 285 0.65 -32.45 0.32
C ASN A 285 -0.02 -31.71 -0.83
N LYS A 286 -0.49 -32.43 -1.85
CA LYS A 286 -1.19 -31.83 -2.98
C LYS A 286 -2.62 -31.45 -2.61
N GLU A 287 -2.94 -30.17 -2.68
CA GLU A 287 -4.26 -29.58 -2.47
C GLU A 287 -4.52 -28.51 -3.53
N ASN A 288 -5.70 -28.51 -4.18
CA ASN A 288 -6.13 -27.45 -5.11
C ASN A 288 -5.06 -26.99 -6.13
N ASN A 289 -4.42 -27.96 -6.80
CA ASN A 289 -3.32 -27.77 -7.78
C ASN A 289 -1.99 -27.22 -7.22
N HIS A 290 -1.90 -27.01 -5.92
CA HIS A 290 -0.67 -26.60 -5.23
C HIS A 290 -0.21 -27.70 -4.25
N LEU A 291 1.00 -27.55 -3.74
CA LEU A 291 1.50 -28.28 -2.60
C LEU A 291 1.38 -27.38 -1.36
N GLU A 292 0.71 -27.85 -0.33
CA GLU A 292 0.46 -27.09 0.89
C GLU A 292 0.93 -27.84 2.13
N GLY A 293 1.29 -27.09 3.17
CA GLY A 293 1.73 -27.64 4.45
C GLY A 293 1.91 -26.56 5.49
N THR A 294 1.80 -26.96 6.76
CA THR A 294 2.03 -26.05 7.90
C THR A 294 2.98 -26.69 8.90
N ILE A 295 4.04 -25.95 9.26
CA ILE A 295 4.99 -26.34 10.31
C ILE A 295 4.67 -25.51 11.56
N CYS A 296 4.39 -26.20 12.68
CA CYS A 296 4.19 -25.56 13.99
C CYS A 296 5.34 -25.93 14.93
N VAL A 297 5.85 -24.93 15.66
CA VAL A 297 6.90 -25.07 16.67
C VAL A 297 6.63 -24.19 17.88
N ASP A 298 7.01 -24.68 19.05
CA ASP A 298 6.92 -23.95 20.33
C ASP A 298 8.34 -23.59 20.80
N LEU A 299 8.49 -22.42 21.40
CA LEU A 299 9.73 -21.92 21.99
C LEU A 299 9.49 -21.58 23.46
N GLU A 300 10.30 -22.13 24.36
CA GLU A 300 10.19 -21.88 25.80
C GLU A 300 10.56 -20.44 26.19
N SER A 301 11.43 -19.78 25.41
CA SER A 301 11.87 -18.42 25.65
C SER A 301 12.10 -17.67 24.35
N VAL A 302 11.48 -16.50 24.21
CA VAL A 302 11.63 -15.59 23.07
C VAL A 302 11.99 -14.17 23.52
N LYS A 303 12.71 -13.45 22.67
CA LYS A 303 12.99 -12.02 22.80
C LYS A 303 11.88 -11.27 22.05
N LEU A 304 11.26 -10.31 22.73
CA LEU A 304 10.08 -9.61 22.21
C LEU A 304 10.48 -8.48 21.27
N TRP A 305 9.63 -8.23 20.28
CA TRP A 305 9.70 -7.07 19.41
C TRP A 305 8.80 -5.95 19.94
N ASP A 306 9.34 -4.74 20.06
CA ASP A 306 8.63 -3.49 20.28
C ASP A 306 9.48 -2.27 19.82
N ASN A 307 8.99 -1.05 20.01
CA ASN A 307 9.69 0.17 19.59
C ASN A 307 10.95 0.53 20.40
N HIS A 308 11.21 -0.15 21.52
CA HIS A 308 12.43 0.01 22.31
C HIS A 308 13.44 -1.11 22.02
N ASN A 309 12.94 -2.30 21.71
CA ASN A 309 13.70 -3.49 21.36
C ASN A 309 13.13 -4.14 20.09
N PRO A 310 13.48 -3.67 18.88
CA PRO A 310 13.01 -4.23 17.62
C PRO A 310 13.72 -5.55 17.29
N TYR A 311 13.59 -6.53 18.18
CA TYR A 311 14.25 -7.81 18.03
C TYR A 311 13.55 -8.69 16.99
N LEU A 312 14.22 -8.94 15.88
CA LEU A 312 13.79 -9.87 14.83
C LEU A 312 14.68 -11.11 14.82
N TYR A 313 14.07 -12.24 14.53
CA TYR A 313 14.71 -13.53 14.28
C TYR A 313 14.82 -13.77 12.78
N HIS A 314 15.91 -14.42 12.36
CA HIS A 314 16.08 -14.83 10.97
C HIS A 314 15.33 -16.15 10.74
N ALA A 315 14.20 -16.08 10.04
CA ALA A 315 13.44 -17.23 9.58
C ALA A 315 13.83 -17.58 8.14
N TYR A 316 13.92 -18.89 7.87
CA TYR A 316 14.18 -19.42 6.54
C TYR A 316 13.18 -20.52 6.23
N VAL A 317 12.61 -20.48 5.03
CA VAL A 317 11.97 -21.65 4.42
C VAL A 317 12.88 -22.19 3.33
N GLU A 318 13.24 -23.47 3.42
CA GLU A 318 13.97 -24.19 2.38
C GLU A 318 13.00 -25.12 1.65
N LEU A 319 12.90 -25.02 0.33
CA LEU A 319 12.20 -26.01 -0.48
C LEU A 319 13.21 -26.98 -1.07
N LYS A 320 13.00 -28.28 -0.84
CA LYS A 320 13.84 -29.36 -1.38
C LYS A 320 13.03 -30.21 -2.35
N ALA A 321 13.61 -30.46 -3.51
CA ALA A 321 13.03 -31.34 -4.52
C ALA A 321 13.12 -32.82 -4.11
N GLU A 322 12.52 -33.70 -4.91
CA GLU A 322 12.43 -35.14 -4.61
C GLU A 322 13.79 -35.84 -4.46
N ASP A 323 14.83 -35.35 -5.15
CA ASP A 323 16.20 -35.87 -5.04
C ASP A 323 16.97 -35.33 -3.82
N GLY A 324 16.31 -34.49 -3.01
CA GLY A 324 16.86 -33.84 -1.82
C GLY A 324 17.68 -32.59 -2.12
N SER A 325 17.80 -32.17 -3.38
CA SER A 325 18.46 -30.92 -3.76
C SER A 325 17.67 -29.70 -3.30
N LEU A 326 18.39 -28.64 -2.92
CA LEU A 326 17.79 -27.35 -2.58
C LEU A 326 17.26 -26.68 -3.85
N ALA A 327 15.97 -26.39 -3.88
CA ALA A 327 15.32 -25.70 -4.98
C ALA A 327 15.18 -24.20 -4.72
N GLU A 328 14.78 -23.82 -3.50
CA GLU A 328 14.66 -22.42 -3.08
C GLU A 328 15.00 -22.22 -1.59
N VAL A 329 15.46 -21.02 -1.27
CA VAL A 329 15.62 -20.46 0.08
C VAL A 329 14.86 -19.14 0.16
N ILE A 330 13.98 -19.03 1.14
CA ILE A 330 13.14 -17.87 1.40
C ILE A 330 13.53 -17.30 2.77
N PRO A 331 14.35 -16.25 2.81
CA PRO A 331 14.64 -15.54 4.06
C PRO A 331 13.48 -14.59 4.41
N TYR A 332 13.14 -14.54 5.68
CA TYR A 332 12.21 -13.56 6.22
C TYR A 332 12.57 -13.25 7.68
N ASP A 333 12.46 -11.99 8.10
CA ASP A 333 12.70 -11.62 9.50
C ASP A 333 11.37 -11.54 10.25
N ILE A 334 11.27 -12.23 11.39
CA ILE A 334 10.02 -12.31 12.18
C ILE A 334 10.26 -11.90 13.63
N GLY A 335 9.30 -11.21 14.25
CA GLY A 335 9.35 -10.83 15.66
C GLY A 335 8.19 -11.39 16.48
N PHE A 336 8.42 -11.61 17.77
CA PHE A 336 7.38 -12.04 18.71
C PHE A 336 6.79 -10.84 19.42
N ARG A 337 5.50 -10.61 19.22
CA ARG A 337 4.73 -9.59 19.94
C ARG A 337 3.27 -10.00 20.07
N ARG A 338 2.58 -9.53 21.12
CA ARG A 338 1.14 -9.69 21.28
C ARG A 338 0.48 -8.34 21.47
N ILE A 339 -0.51 -8.03 20.64
CA ILE A 339 -1.42 -6.91 20.86
C ILE A 339 -2.79 -7.45 21.25
N GLU A 340 -3.41 -6.83 22.25
CA GLU A 340 -4.71 -7.24 22.77
C GLU A 340 -5.46 -6.06 23.41
N ILE A 341 -6.79 -6.12 23.41
CA ILE A 341 -7.64 -5.19 24.14
C ILE A 341 -8.11 -5.89 25.42
N ILE A 342 -7.75 -5.35 26.58
CA ILE A 342 -8.22 -5.81 27.89
C ILE A 342 -8.94 -4.64 28.55
N ASP A 343 -10.20 -4.87 28.93
CA ASP A 343 -11.06 -3.85 29.54
C ASP A 343 -11.03 -2.50 28.78
N LYS A 344 -11.08 -2.57 27.44
CA LYS A 344 -11.09 -1.44 26.50
C LYS A 344 -9.77 -0.63 26.44
N VAL A 345 -8.68 -1.19 26.95
CA VAL A 345 -7.33 -0.62 26.86
C VAL A 345 -6.48 -1.53 25.98
N VAL A 346 -5.75 -0.94 25.04
CA VAL A 346 -4.81 -1.66 24.17
C VAL A 346 -3.49 -1.92 24.89
N TYR A 347 -3.06 -3.17 24.89
CA TYR A 347 -1.77 -3.60 25.41
C TYR A 347 -0.91 -4.18 24.29
N LEU A 348 0.38 -3.85 24.32
CA LEU A 348 1.43 -4.50 23.54
C LEU A 348 2.38 -5.19 24.52
N ASN A 349 2.56 -6.51 24.39
CA ASN A 349 3.43 -7.32 25.23
C ASN A 349 3.12 -7.15 26.74
N GLY A 350 1.83 -7.02 27.08
CA GLY A 350 1.35 -6.83 28.45
C GLY A 350 1.52 -5.41 29.02
N LYS A 351 1.97 -4.43 28.22
CA LYS A 351 2.09 -3.02 28.63
C LYS A 351 1.11 -2.16 27.84
N ARG A 352 0.53 -1.15 28.47
CA ARG A 352 -0.38 -0.19 27.81
C ARG A 352 0.34 0.45 26.62
N LEU A 353 -0.27 0.39 25.45
CA LEU A 353 0.27 0.99 24.23
C LEU A 353 0.05 2.50 24.25
N VAL A 354 1.06 3.28 23.89
CA VAL A 354 0.95 4.72 23.67
C VAL A 354 1.46 5.04 22.28
N ILE A 355 0.64 5.72 21.48
CA ILE A 355 0.95 6.11 20.10
C ILE A 355 1.38 7.58 20.08
N THR A 356 2.63 7.79 19.73
CA THR A 356 3.21 9.09 19.37
C THR A 356 3.46 9.09 17.86
N GLY A 357 2.37 9.12 17.10
CA GLY A 357 2.40 8.79 15.67
C GLY A 357 2.38 9.98 14.72
N VAL A 358 2.60 9.70 13.44
CA VAL A 358 2.43 10.67 12.33
C VAL A 358 1.82 9.99 11.10
N ASN A 359 0.98 10.72 10.36
CA ASN A 359 0.51 10.33 9.03
C ASN A 359 1.61 10.63 8.01
N ARG A 360 1.91 9.71 7.10
CA ARG A 360 2.96 9.91 6.09
C ARG A 360 2.46 9.57 4.69
N HIS A 361 2.43 10.59 3.82
CA HIS A 361 2.41 10.39 2.37
C HIS A 361 3.82 10.08 1.83
N GLU A 362 3.91 9.17 0.86
CA GLU A 362 5.11 9.02 0.03
C GLU A 362 5.35 10.28 -0.82
N TRP A 363 6.32 11.12 -0.45
CA TRP A 363 6.55 12.37 -1.18
C TRP A 363 8.02 12.70 -1.43
N ASN A 364 8.33 13.16 -2.63
CA ASN A 364 9.56 13.84 -2.98
C ASN A 364 9.23 15.08 -3.82
N ALA A 365 9.74 16.24 -3.39
CA ALA A 365 9.41 17.51 -4.05
C ALA A 365 9.74 17.56 -5.55
N ARG A 366 10.64 16.72 -6.08
CA ARG A 366 11.00 16.71 -7.50
C ARG A 366 10.30 15.62 -8.29
N THR A 367 9.99 14.49 -7.67
CA THR A 367 9.48 13.29 -8.34
C THR A 367 8.06 12.89 -7.91
N GLY A 368 7.40 13.67 -7.06
CA GLY A 368 6.06 13.38 -6.57
C GLY A 368 6.07 12.14 -5.68
N ARG A 369 5.17 11.18 -5.93
CA ARG A 369 5.11 9.90 -5.20
C ARG A 369 6.13 8.87 -5.66
N CYS A 370 6.89 9.14 -6.72
CA CYS A 370 8.03 8.31 -7.14
C CYS A 370 9.24 8.56 -6.23
N ILE A 371 9.18 8.08 -4.99
CA ILE A 371 10.25 8.20 -3.97
C ILE A 371 11.27 7.06 -4.07
N GLY A 372 12.49 7.30 -3.58
CA GLY A 372 13.55 6.29 -3.51
C GLY A 372 13.88 5.80 -2.09
N ILE A 373 14.76 4.79 -2.01
CA ILE A 373 15.26 4.24 -0.73
C ILE A 373 15.88 5.32 0.18
N GLU A 374 16.61 6.29 -0.40
CA GLU A 374 17.24 7.34 0.39
C GLU A 374 16.23 8.34 0.97
N ASP A 375 15.09 8.56 0.28
CA ASP A 375 13.98 9.34 0.82
C ASP A 375 13.39 8.64 2.05
N MET A 376 13.10 7.34 1.96
CA MET A 376 12.58 6.55 3.07
C MET A 376 13.55 6.51 4.26
N LYS A 377 14.86 6.31 4.02
CA LYS A 377 15.87 6.35 5.09
C LYS A 377 15.94 7.70 5.80
N ALA A 378 15.83 8.80 5.05
CA ALA A 378 15.80 10.14 5.63
C ALA A 378 14.55 10.32 6.51
N ASP A 379 13.41 9.83 6.05
CA ASP A 379 12.14 9.89 6.80
C ASP A 379 12.22 9.06 8.09
N ILE A 380 12.69 7.80 8.04
CA ILE A 380 12.94 6.93 9.22
C ILE A 380 13.86 7.62 10.22
N SER A 381 14.98 8.19 9.74
CA SER A 381 15.93 8.89 10.61
C SER A 381 15.29 10.08 11.32
N CYS A 382 14.45 10.85 10.61
CA CYS A 382 13.69 11.97 11.15
C CYS A 382 12.65 11.52 12.20
N ILE A 383 11.93 10.43 11.93
CA ILE A 383 10.94 9.85 12.85
C ILE A 383 11.62 9.48 14.18
N LEU A 384 12.68 8.67 14.12
CA LEU A 384 13.36 8.15 15.31
C LEU A 384 14.00 9.25 16.17
N ARG A 385 14.66 10.25 15.55
CA ARG A 385 15.32 11.33 16.29
C ARG A 385 14.33 12.29 16.95
N ASN A 386 13.05 12.24 16.58
CA ASN A 386 11.98 13.09 17.09
C ASN A 386 11.00 12.36 18.03
N ASN A 387 11.36 11.16 18.50
CA ASN A 387 10.57 10.35 19.44
C ASN A 387 9.19 9.92 18.89
N ILE A 388 9.02 9.90 17.57
CA ILE A 388 7.84 9.36 16.91
C ILE A 388 8.00 7.83 16.89
N ASN A 389 6.99 7.10 17.37
CA ASN A 389 7.04 5.64 17.49
C ASN A 389 6.12 4.90 16.51
N SER A 390 5.29 5.62 15.76
CA SER A 390 4.26 5.02 14.92
C SER A 390 4.02 5.83 13.65
N VAL A 391 3.68 5.13 12.56
CA VAL A 391 3.32 5.74 11.28
C VAL A 391 2.01 5.13 10.77
N ARG A 392 1.12 6.00 10.26
CA ARG A 392 -0.03 5.60 9.45
C ARG A 392 0.31 5.87 7.99
N THR A 393 0.19 4.86 7.14
CA THR A 393 0.45 4.97 5.69
C THR A 393 -0.75 5.64 5.01
N CYS A 394 -0.83 6.96 5.08
CA CYS A 394 -2.00 7.72 4.62
C CYS A 394 -1.95 7.91 3.09
N HIS A 395 -2.95 7.54 2.30
CA HIS A 395 -4.11 6.68 2.64
C HIS A 395 -4.12 5.47 1.70
N TYR A 396 -2.99 4.78 1.66
CA TYR A 396 -2.70 3.67 0.77
C TYR A 396 -1.46 2.91 1.25
N PRO A 397 -1.23 1.68 0.75
CA PRO A 397 -0.01 0.95 1.09
C PRO A 397 1.25 1.61 0.51
N ASP A 398 2.27 1.76 1.34
CA ASP A 398 3.58 2.30 0.95
C ASP A 398 4.40 1.26 0.16
N GLN A 399 5.54 1.64 -0.40
CA GLN A 399 6.45 0.69 -1.03
C GLN A 399 6.93 -0.39 -0.04
N ILE A 400 7.02 -1.64 -0.48
CA ILE A 400 7.44 -2.81 0.33
C ILE A 400 8.67 -2.54 1.23
N PRO A 401 9.77 -1.91 0.75
CA PRO A 401 10.94 -1.62 1.59
C PRO A 401 10.64 -0.78 2.85
N TRP A 402 9.58 0.04 2.84
CA TRP A 402 9.17 0.83 4.00
C TRP A 402 8.83 -0.05 5.21
N TYR A 403 8.10 -1.14 4.99
CA TYR A 403 7.65 -2.04 6.06
C TYR A 403 8.83 -2.81 6.67
N TYR A 404 9.79 -3.27 5.86
CA TYR A 404 11.05 -3.83 6.36
C TYR A 404 11.83 -2.82 7.21
N MET A 405 11.91 -1.56 6.76
CA MET A 405 12.59 -0.51 7.54
C MET A 405 11.87 -0.23 8.87
N CYS A 406 10.53 -0.27 8.90
CA CYS A 406 9.75 -0.13 10.13
C CYS A 406 9.92 -1.32 11.08
N ASP A 407 9.96 -2.55 10.56
CA ASP A 407 10.27 -3.77 11.32
C ASP A 407 11.64 -3.64 12.01
N ASP A 408 12.68 -3.24 11.27
CA ASP A 408 14.04 -3.06 11.79
C ASP A 408 14.16 -1.88 12.75
N ALA A 409 13.46 -0.78 12.48
CA ALA A 409 13.55 0.45 13.26
C ALA A 409 12.72 0.42 14.56
N GLY A 410 11.81 -0.54 14.72
CA GLY A 410 10.86 -0.54 15.83
C GLY A 410 9.81 0.56 15.70
N ILE A 411 9.29 0.77 14.49
CA ILE A 411 8.21 1.74 14.26
C ILE A 411 6.92 0.97 14.10
N TYR A 412 5.92 1.30 14.90
CA TYR A 412 4.58 0.72 14.77
C TYR A 412 3.90 1.22 13.50
N VAL A 413 3.18 0.35 12.81
CA VAL A 413 2.51 0.70 11.55
C VAL A 413 1.01 0.47 11.65
N MET A 414 0.24 1.49 11.29
CA MET A 414 -1.13 1.36 10.83
C MET A 414 -1.10 1.27 9.30
N ALA A 415 -1.24 0.05 8.79
CA ALA A 415 -1.21 -0.21 7.35
C ALA A 415 -2.60 -0.01 6.76
N GLU A 416 -2.75 1.03 5.93
CA GLU A 416 -4.04 1.45 5.40
C GLU A 416 -4.26 0.96 3.97
N THR A 417 -5.48 0.48 3.72
CA THR A 417 -5.93 0.07 2.40
C THR A 417 -6.10 1.30 1.51
N ASN A 418 -5.74 1.19 0.23
CA ASN A 418 -5.94 2.26 -0.76
C ASN A 418 -7.43 2.43 -1.05
N LEU A 419 -8.12 3.21 -0.22
CA LEU A 419 -9.55 3.47 -0.34
C LEU A 419 -9.88 4.83 0.27
N GLU A 420 -10.20 5.78 -0.59
CA GLU A 420 -10.78 7.07 -0.22
C GLU A 420 -11.77 7.54 -1.28
N SER A 421 -13.00 7.87 -0.88
CA SER A 421 -14.06 8.33 -1.77
C SER A 421 -14.70 9.62 -1.26
N HIS A 422 -13.84 10.54 -0.82
CA HIS A 422 -14.20 11.73 -0.06
C HIS A 422 -15.33 12.55 -0.68
N GLY A 423 -15.20 12.87 -1.97
CA GLY A 423 -16.18 13.65 -2.72
C GLY A 423 -17.54 13.00 -2.90
N SER A 424 -17.65 11.69 -2.65
CA SER A 424 -18.92 10.95 -2.77
C SER A 424 -19.85 11.16 -1.57
N PHE A 425 -19.31 11.46 -0.38
CA PHE A 425 -20.09 11.56 0.86
C PHE A 425 -19.93 12.88 1.62
N GLN A 426 -18.82 13.61 1.45
CA GLN A 426 -18.64 14.91 2.09
C GLN A 426 -18.76 16.02 1.05
N LYS A 427 -19.79 16.86 1.17
CA LYS A 427 -20.10 17.92 0.20
C LYS A 427 -20.22 19.25 0.90
N LEU A 428 -19.37 20.20 0.52
CA LEU A 428 -19.34 21.54 1.13
C LEU A 428 -19.21 21.50 2.67
N GLY A 429 -18.42 20.54 3.18
CA GLY A 429 -18.21 20.32 4.62
C GLY A 429 -19.39 19.67 5.36
N ALA A 430 -20.45 19.26 4.66
CA ALA A 430 -21.56 18.50 5.23
C ALA A 430 -21.42 17.00 4.92
N ILE A 431 -21.83 16.17 5.89
CA ILE A 431 -21.99 14.72 5.68
C ILE A 431 -23.28 14.51 4.87
N GLU A 432 -23.11 14.14 3.61
CA GLU A 432 -24.17 13.99 2.60
C GLU A 432 -23.90 12.75 1.72
N PRO A 433 -24.14 11.54 2.26
CA PRO A 433 -23.74 10.26 1.65
C PRO A 433 -24.70 9.77 0.55
N SER A 434 -25.57 10.61 -0.01
CA SER A 434 -26.62 10.17 -0.96
C SER A 434 -26.12 9.53 -2.26
N CYS A 435 -24.85 9.72 -2.61
CA CYS A 435 -24.19 9.07 -3.75
C CYS A 435 -22.84 8.46 -3.35
N ASN A 436 -22.70 8.07 -2.09
CA ASN A 436 -21.46 7.48 -1.59
C ASN A 436 -21.16 6.14 -2.27
N VAL A 437 -19.90 5.95 -2.66
CA VAL A 437 -19.32 4.67 -3.08
C VAL A 437 -18.12 4.38 -2.18
N PRO A 438 -17.82 3.12 -1.80
CA PRO A 438 -18.53 1.90 -2.17
C PRO A 438 -19.92 1.79 -1.48
N GLY A 439 -20.09 2.39 -0.30
CA GLY A 439 -21.36 2.38 0.43
C GLY A 439 -21.89 0.97 0.71
N SER A 440 -23.16 0.75 0.39
CA SER A 440 -23.80 -0.58 0.39
C SER A 440 -24.23 -0.94 -1.04
N ILE A 441 -23.30 -0.88 -1.99
CA ILE A 441 -23.57 -1.05 -3.42
C ILE A 441 -22.84 -2.31 -3.91
N PRO A 442 -23.55 -3.44 -4.11
CA PRO A 442 -22.92 -4.74 -4.36
C PRO A 442 -21.91 -4.78 -5.50
N GLN A 443 -22.06 -3.92 -6.52
CA GLN A 443 -21.16 -3.81 -7.67
C GLN A 443 -19.77 -3.25 -7.31
N TRP A 444 -19.62 -2.55 -6.18
CA TRP A 444 -18.34 -2.03 -5.69
C TRP A 444 -17.67 -2.94 -4.66
N LYS A 445 -18.42 -3.90 -4.12
CA LYS A 445 -17.98 -4.77 -3.02
C LYS A 445 -16.67 -5.49 -3.31
N ASP A 446 -16.58 -6.16 -4.46
CA ASP A 446 -15.42 -6.98 -4.79
C ASP A 446 -14.19 -6.12 -5.07
N ALA A 447 -14.35 -4.91 -5.60
CA ALA A 447 -13.25 -3.97 -5.81
C ALA A 447 -12.60 -3.53 -4.48
N VAL A 448 -13.40 -3.23 -3.46
CA VAL A 448 -12.86 -2.82 -2.15
C VAL A 448 -12.36 -4.00 -1.31
N LEU A 449 -12.98 -5.19 -1.45
CA LEU A 449 -12.46 -6.42 -0.86
C LEU A 449 -11.12 -6.83 -1.46
N GLU A 450 -10.93 -6.67 -2.78
CA GLU A 450 -9.64 -6.96 -3.41
C GLU A 450 -8.55 -6.01 -2.90
N ARG A 451 -8.83 -4.70 -2.74
CA ARG A 451 -7.89 -3.74 -2.15
C ARG A 451 -7.48 -4.15 -0.72
N ALA A 452 -8.44 -4.55 0.12
CA ALA A 452 -8.15 -5.08 1.46
C ALA A 452 -7.33 -6.37 1.41
N LYS A 453 -7.63 -7.25 0.45
CA LYS A 453 -6.91 -8.51 0.24
C LYS A 453 -5.47 -8.26 -0.22
N ASN A 454 -5.24 -7.37 -1.17
CA ASN A 454 -3.91 -6.99 -1.63
C ASN A 454 -3.06 -6.44 -0.48
N ASN A 455 -3.62 -5.54 0.32
CA ASN A 455 -2.95 -4.99 1.50
C ASN A 455 -2.59 -6.09 2.52
N PHE A 456 -3.56 -6.94 2.91
CA PHE A 456 -3.29 -8.02 3.85
C PHE A 456 -2.28 -9.03 3.29
N GLU A 457 -2.53 -9.60 2.11
CA GLU A 457 -1.76 -10.72 1.60
C GLU A 457 -0.32 -10.34 1.31
N THR A 458 -0.06 -9.10 0.86
CA THR A 458 1.29 -8.57 0.64
C THR A 458 2.03 -8.40 1.97
N PHE A 459 1.40 -7.79 2.97
CA PHE A 459 2.10 -7.29 4.16
C PHE A 459 1.88 -8.12 5.45
N LYS A 460 1.13 -9.23 5.40
CA LYS A 460 0.74 -10.05 6.57
C LYS A 460 1.87 -10.52 7.48
N ASN A 461 3.10 -10.59 6.96
CA ASN A 461 4.27 -11.09 7.67
C ASN A 461 5.05 -9.99 8.42
N HIS A 462 4.79 -8.70 8.17
CA HIS A 462 5.50 -7.61 8.85
C HIS A 462 5.12 -7.50 10.33
N THR A 463 6.14 -7.47 11.18
CA THR A 463 5.98 -7.47 12.64
C THR A 463 5.46 -6.12 13.15
N SER A 464 5.91 -5.04 12.50
CA SER A 464 5.58 -3.64 12.78
C SER A 464 4.12 -3.29 12.61
N ILE A 465 3.39 -4.00 11.74
CA ILE A 465 1.97 -3.76 11.53
C ILE A 465 1.21 -4.22 12.78
N LEU A 466 0.65 -3.25 13.49
CA LEU A 466 -0.22 -3.47 14.65
C LEU A 466 -1.70 -3.34 14.27
N PHE A 467 -1.98 -2.48 13.28
CA PHE A 467 -3.33 -2.13 12.88
C PHE A 467 -3.51 -2.27 11.36
N TRP A 468 -4.61 -2.87 10.95
CA TRP A 468 -5.11 -2.79 9.58
C TRP A 468 -6.13 -1.68 9.51
N SER A 469 -5.95 -0.70 8.61
CA SER A 469 -7.01 0.27 8.34
C SER A 469 -7.74 -0.03 7.05
N LEU A 470 -9.08 0.06 7.13
CA LEU A 470 -9.98 -0.23 6.01
C LEU A 470 -9.92 0.83 4.90
N GLY A 471 -9.36 2.00 5.17
CA GLY A 471 -9.32 3.14 4.26
C GLY A 471 -9.52 4.45 5.02
N ASN A 472 -9.73 5.53 4.28
CA ASN A 472 -9.96 6.87 4.80
C ASN A 472 -11.24 7.45 4.20
N GLU A 473 -11.92 8.32 4.95
CA GLU A 473 -13.03 9.19 4.49
C GLU A 473 -13.89 8.63 3.34
N SER A 474 -14.43 7.43 3.52
CA SER A 474 -15.26 6.73 2.51
C SER A 474 -16.66 6.41 3.00
N TYR A 475 -17.06 7.01 4.13
CA TYR A 475 -18.30 6.70 4.87
C TYR A 475 -18.37 5.22 5.32
N ALA A 476 -19.40 4.81 6.05
CA ALA A 476 -19.58 3.41 6.42
C ALA A 476 -20.86 2.81 5.82
N GLY A 477 -20.73 1.58 5.33
CA GLY A 477 -21.75 0.80 4.65
C GLY A 477 -21.37 -0.69 4.62
N ASP A 478 -22.20 -1.51 3.99
CA ASP A 478 -22.06 -2.99 3.98
C ASP A 478 -20.76 -3.45 3.31
N ASP A 479 -20.25 -2.69 2.35
CA ASP A 479 -19.02 -3.05 1.64
C ASP A 479 -17.78 -2.82 2.51
N ILE A 480 -17.77 -1.76 3.33
CA ILE A 480 -16.73 -1.52 4.35
C ILE A 480 -16.84 -2.56 5.48
N GLU A 481 -18.05 -2.91 5.90
CA GLU A 481 -18.26 -3.99 6.88
C GLU A 481 -17.68 -5.32 6.37
N ALA A 482 -17.86 -5.63 5.08
CA ALA A 482 -17.28 -6.82 4.47
C ALA A 482 -15.74 -6.83 4.56
N MET A 483 -15.08 -5.67 4.38
CA MET A 483 -13.63 -5.55 4.59
C MET A 483 -13.24 -5.80 6.04
N ASN A 484 -14.01 -5.26 7.01
CA ASN A 484 -13.77 -5.53 8.44
C ASN A 484 -13.87 -7.02 8.76
N VAL A 485 -14.92 -7.68 8.26
CA VAL A 485 -15.12 -9.13 8.40
C VAL A 485 -13.95 -9.91 7.82
N TYR A 486 -13.48 -9.53 6.62
CA TYR A 486 -12.32 -10.16 6.00
C TYR A 486 -11.08 -10.14 6.90
N PHE A 487 -10.72 -8.98 7.46
CA PHE A 487 -9.58 -8.88 8.38
C PHE A 487 -9.80 -9.67 9.68
N ALA A 488 -11.00 -9.60 10.26
CA ALA A 488 -11.34 -10.33 11.49
C ALA A 488 -11.24 -11.86 11.32
N GLU A 489 -11.60 -12.38 10.14
CA GLU A 489 -11.52 -13.81 9.82
C GLU A 489 -10.09 -14.33 9.74
N LYS A 490 -9.10 -13.47 9.43
CA LYS A 490 -7.68 -13.86 9.37
C LYS A 490 -7.15 -14.31 10.74
N LYS A 491 -7.68 -13.76 11.83
CA LYS A 491 -7.22 -14.06 13.21
C LYS A 491 -5.69 -13.99 13.32
N ASP A 492 -5.12 -12.92 12.80
CA ASP A 492 -3.67 -12.69 12.73
C ASP A 492 -3.12 -11.98 13.98
N GLY A 493 -4.00 -11.67 14.94
CA GLY A 493 -3.64 -10.98 16.17
C GLY A 493 -3.29 -9.51 15.94
N ARG A 494 -3.88 -8.85 14.93
CA ARG A 494 -3.87 -7.39 14.73
C ARG A 494 -5.26 -6.81 14.97
N LEU A 495 -5.34 -5.50 15.18
CA LEU A 495 -6.61 -4.79 15.36
C LEU A 495 -7.01 -4.07 14.07
N VAL A 496 -8.31 -3.88 13.85
CA VAL A 496 -8.86 -3.20 12.68
C VAL A 496 -9.25 -1.76 13.04
N HIS A 497 -8.92 -0.82 12.17
CA HIS A 497 -9.17 0.61 12.32
C HIS A 497 -10.01 1.16 11.16
N TYR A 498 -11.06 1.92 11.47
CA TYR A 498 -11.73 2.75 10.48
C TYR A 498 -12.46 3.93 11.12
N GLU A 499 -12.19 5.13 10.64
CA GLU A 499 -12.72 6.37 11.23
C GLU A 499 -14.18 6.62 10.89
N SER A 500 -14.57 6.43 9.62
CA SER A 500 -15.88 6.92 9.17
C SER A 500 -17.07 6.11 9.69
N ALA A 501 -16.82 5.02 10.44
CA ALA A 501 -17.83 4.40 11.30
C ALA A 501 -18.41 5.38 12.34
N TYR A 502 -17.67 6.44 12.70
CA TYR A 502 -18.15 7.55 13.53
C TYR A 502 -19.38 8.26 12.93
N TYR A 503 -19.39 8.48 11.62
CA TYR A 503 -20.46 9.22 10.93
C TYR A 503 -21.74 8.39 10.75
N ASN A 504 -21.61 7.06 10.67
CA ASN A 504 -22.73 6.15 10.55
C ASN A 504 -22.74 5.12 11.67
N ARG A 505 -23.33 5.52 12.81
CA ARG A 505 -23.38 4.72 14.04
C ARG A 505 -24.14 3.40 13.92
N ALA A 506 -24.86 3.16 12.82
CA ALA A 506 -25.45 1.86 12.53
C ALA A 506 -24.39 0.73 12.43
N TYR A 507 -23.16 1.07 12.06
CA TYR A 507 -22.04 0.13 11.94
C TYR A 507 -21.04 0.23 13.11
N GLU A 508 -21.35 0.98 14.16
CA GLU A 508 -20.45 1.18 15.30
C GLU A 508 -20.04 -0.16 15.94
N ASP A 509 -20.95 -1.12 16.06
CA ASP A 509 -20.67 -2.38 16.74
C ASP A 509 -20.03 -3.45 15.81
N THR A 510 -19.96 -3.20 14.49
CA THR A 510 -19.47 -4.17 13.50
C THR A 510 -18.21 -3.73 12.75
N ILE A 511 -17.89 -2.44 12.75
CA ILE A 511 -16.69 -1.88 12.11
C ILE A 511 -15.78 -1.24 13.15
N SER A 512 -14.46 -1.47 12.98
CA SER A 512 -13.36 -0.93 13.79
C SER A 512 -13.31 -1.47 15.21
N ASP A 513 -12.11 -1.78 15.71
CA ASP A 513 -11.87 -2.11 17.12
C ASP A 513 -11.73 -0.85 18.00
N PHE A 514 -11.71 0.34 17.38
CA PHE A 514 -11.50 1.63 18.03
C PHE A 514 -12.71 2.54 17.90
N GLU A 515 -12.91 3.41 18.90
CA GLU A 515 -13.50 4.72 18.63
C GLU A 515 -12.38 5.61 18.10
N THR A 516 -12.58 6.18 16.94
CA THR A 516 -11.58 7.02 16.30
C THR A 516 -12.26 8.14 15.52
N ARG A 517 -11.59 9.28 15.46
CA ARG A 517 -12.04 10.52 14.82
C ARG A 517 -10.83 11.27 14.29
N MET A 518 -11.04 12.00 13.20
CA MET A 518 -10.12 13.04 12.77
C MET A 518 -10.42 14.35 13.53
N TYR A 519 -9.37 15.03 13.97
CA TYR A 519 -9.39 16.40 14.51
C TYR A 519 -10.38 16.67 15.67
N ALA A 520 -10.79 15.64 16.42
CA ALA A 520 -11.61 15.82 17.61
C ALA A 520 -10.87 16.68 18.64
N LYS A 521 -11.57 17.63 19.25
CA LYS A 521 -10.97 18.49 20.29
C LYS A 521 -10.68 17.67 21.56
N PRO A 522 -9.71 18.07 22.40
CA PRO A 522 -9.46 17.36 23.65
C PRO A 522 -10.73 17.21 24.50
N GLU A 523 -11.60 18.21 24.53
CA GLU A 523 -12.86 18.16 25.29
C GLU A 523 -13.83 17.10 24.75
N ASP A 524 -13.91 16.91 23.43
CA ASP A 524 -14.76 15.88 22.82
C ASP A 524 -14.23 14.47 23.12
N VAL A 525 -12.90 14.32 23.14
CA VAL A 525 -12.25 13.06 23.52
C VAL A 525 -12.54 12.75 24.99
N GLU A 526 -12.41 13.74 25.89
CA GLU A 526 -12.78 13.59 27.30
C GLU A 526 -14.25 13.25 27.46
N GLU A 527 -15.15 13.86 26.69
CA GLU A 527 -16.58 13.57 26.75
C GLU A 527 -16.85 12.09 26.49
N TYR A 528 -16.28 11.52 25.41
CA TYR A 528 -16.41 10.08 25.14
C TYR A 528 -15.86 9.23 26.30
N LEU A 529 -14.67 9.54 26.78
CA LEU A 529 -13.97 8.76 27.80
C LEU A 529 -14.67 8.79 29.17
N ASN A 530 -15.41 9.86 29.47
CA ASN A 530 -16.19 9.99 30.71
C ASN A 530 -17.61 9.39 30.59
N ASN A 531 -18.11 9.11 29.39
CA ASN A 531 -19.51 8.76 29.13
C ASN A 531 -19.71 7.29 28.72
N SER A 532 -19.23 6.36 29.56
CA SER A 532 -19.35 4.91 29.33
C SER A 532 -18.79 4.46 27.96
N PRO A 533 -17.50 4.72 27.68
CA PRO A 533 -16.87 4.39 26.41
C PRO A 533 -16.99 2.90 26.10
N LYS A 534 -17.20 2.55 24.83
CA LYS A 534 -17.33 1.15 24.39
C LYS A 534 -16.01 0.53 23.93
N LYS A 535 -15.13 1.35 23.36
CA LYS A 535 -13.89 0.95 22.68
C LYS A 535 -12.71 1.81 23.17
N PRO A 536 -11.45 1.36 23.01
CA PRO A 536 -10.30 2.24 23.12
C PRO A 536 -10.41 3.41 22.14
N TYR A 537 -9.81 4.55 22.50
CA TYR A 537 -9.84 5.76 21.72
C TYR A 537 -8.46 6.07 21.12
N ILE A 538 -8.41 6.30 19.81
CA ILE A 538 -7.21 6.76 19.09
C ILE A 538 -7.59 7.82 18.06
N LEU A 539 -6.79 8.88 17.94
CA LEU A 539 -6.96 9.87 16.88
C LEU A 539 -6.17 9.42 15.64
N CYS A 540 -6.85 9.01 14.57
CA CYS A 540 -6.18 8.69 13.30
C CYS A 540 -5.53 9.93 12.67
N GLU A 541 -6.09 11.12 12.93
CA GLU A 541 -5.52 12.41 12.58
C GLU A 541 -5.80 13.42 13.69
N PHE A 542 -4.75 14.12 14.12
CA PHE A 542 -4.87 15.27 15.02
C PHE A 542 -3.75 16.27 14.73
N MET A 543 -3.84 17.46 15.31
CA MET A 543 -2.77 18.47 15.22
C MET A 543 -2.34 18.79 13.77
N HIS A 544 -3.28 19.29 12.96
CA HIS A 544 -3.04 19.71 11.58
C HIS A 544 -1.89 20.75 11.47
N ASP A 545 -0.73 20.39 10.91
CA ASP A 545 0.47 21.24 10.82
C ASP A 545 0.61 22.06 9.52
N MET A 546 -0.52 22.58 9.04
CA MET A 546 -0.56 23.49 7.90
C MET A 546 0.13 24.82 8.22
N GLY A 547 1.25 25.10 7.54
CA GLY A 547 2.02 26.33 7.71
C GLY A 547 2.73 26.43 9.07
N ASN A 548 2.23 27.30 9.96
CA ASN A 548 2.78 27.53 11.30
C ASN A 548 1.71 27.19 12.35
N SER A 549 1.75 25.96 12.86
CA SER A 549 0.69 25.39 13.68
C SER A 549 1.26 24.65 14.91
N MET A 550 0.76 23.45 15.22
CA MET A 550 1.06 22.63 16.41
C MET A 550 0.71 23.25 17.78
N GLY A 551 -0.02 24.36 17.79
CA GLY A 551 -0.51 24.97 19.03
C GLY A 551 -1.48 24.06 19.78
N GLY A 552 -1.15 23.70 21.02
CA GLY A 552 -2.05 22.92 21.88
C GLY A 552 -1.76 21.41 21.95
N LEU A 553 -0.68 20.92 21.31
CA LEU A 553 -0.27 19.50 21.38
C LEU A 553 -0.27 18.96 22.84
N GLY A 554 0.26 19.75 23.79
CA GLY A 554 0.29 19.37 25.19
C GLY A 554 -1.07 19.11 25.84
N SER A 555 -2.18 19.65 25.33
CA SER A 555 -3.52 19.34 25.83
C SER A 555 -3.93 17.92 25.47
N TYR A 556 -3.62 17.45 24.27
CA TYR A 556 -3.84 16.07 23.86
C TYR A 556 -2.94 15.10 24.62
N MET A 557 -1.66 15.45 24.82
CA MET A 557 -0.73 14.56 25.53
C MET A 557 -1.17 14.30 26.98
N LYS A 558 -1.70 15.32 27.67
CA LYS A 558 -2.23 15.16 29.04
C LYS A 558 -3.36 14.13 29.14
N LEU A 559 -4.10 13.89 28.05
CA LEU A 559 -5.16 12.87 28.05
C LEU A 559 -4.58 11.46 28.19
N ILE A 560 -3.36 11.22 27.72
CA ILE A 560 -2.67 9.92 27.84
C ILE A 560 -2.47 9.60 29.32
N ASP A 561 -2.02 10.57 30.11
CA ASP A 561 -1.81 10.38 31.55
C ASP A 561 -3.13 10.30 32.35
N LYS A 562 -4.20 10.91 31.82
CA LYS A 562 -5.49 11.02 32.50
C LYS A 562 -6.42 9.83 32.25
N TYR A 563 -6.36 9.21 31.07
CA TYR A 563 -7.31 8.19 30.63
C TYR A 563 -6.61 6.98 30.03
N ASP A 564 -6.74 5.82 30.66
CA ASP A 564 -6.09 4.58 30.17
C ASP A 564 -6.57 4.14 28.79
N MET A 565 -7.85 4.38 28.48
CA MET A 565 -8.46 4.05 27.19
C MET A 565 -8.05 5.01 26.05
N TYR A 566 -7.35 6.12 26.34
CA TYR A 566 -6.83 7.01 25.30
C TYR A 566 -5.40 6.63 24.94
N HIS A 567 -5.17 6.35 23.67
CA HIS A 567 -3.89 5.82 23.19
C HIS A 567 -3.04 6.83 22.42
N GLY A 568 -3.43 8.11 22.39
CA GLY A 568 -2.75 9.14 21.60
C GLY A 568 -3.29 9.20 20.16
N GLY A 569 -2.41 9.40 19.20
CA GLY A 569 -2.83 9.54 17.80
C GLY A 569 -1.70 9.87 16.83
N PHE A 570 -2.07 10.16 15.59
CA PHE A 570 -1.15 10.42 14.48
C PHE A 570 -1.27 11.87 14.00
N ILE A 571 -0.18 12.64 14.09
CA ILE A 571 -0.14 14.02 13.61
C ILE A 571 -0.45 14.06 12.11
N TRP A 572 -1.23 15.03 11.66
CA TRP A 572 -1.42 15.34 10.23
C TRP A 572 -0.55 16.54 9.82
N ASP A 573 0.51 16.37 9.04
CA ASP A 573 1.12 15.11 8.57
C ASP A 573 2.66 15.17 8.64
N PHE A 574 3.36 14.23 8.02
CA PHE A 574 4.82 14.15 8.10
C PHE A 574 5.50 15.21 7.23
N ILE A 575 5.14 15.33 5.95
CA ILE A 575 5.90 16.08 4.94
C ILE A 575 4.97 16.90 4.04
N ASP A 576 5.31 18.18 3.84
CA ASP A 576 4.55 19.02 2.90
C ASP A 576 4.56 18.41 1.50
N GLN A 577 3.37 18.26 0.91
CA GLN A 577 3.23 17.96 -0.50
C GLN A 577 3.35 19.28 -1.29
N ALA A 578 4.58 19.56 -1.74
CA ALA A 578 4.90 20.71 -2.59
C ALA A 578 5.89 20.29 -3.67
N ILE A 579 5.72 20.82 -4.88
CA ILE A 579 6.57 20.48 -6.02
C ILE A 579 7.64 21.56 -6.21
N MET A 580 8.89 21.14 -6.25
CA MET A 580 10.05 21.97 -6.52
C MET A 580 10.17 22.22 -8.02
N VAL A 581 9.95 23.46 -8.42
CA VAL A 581 10.12 23.90 -9.81
C VAL A 581 11.13 25.03 -9.92
N LYS A 582 11.66 25.24 -11.12
CA LYS A 582 12.46 26.41 -11.43
C LYS A 582 11.56 27.56 -11.83
N ASP A 583 11.52 28.61 -11.03
CA ASP A 583 10.72 29.80 -11.30
C ASP A 583 11.23 30.50 -12.59
N PRO A 584 10.39 30.67 -13.63
CA PRO A 584 10.84 31.23 -14.90
C PRO A 584 11.21 32.72 -14.81
N VAL A 585 10.71 33.44 -13.80
CA VAL A 585 10.97 34.88 -13.64
C VAL A 585 12.31 35.13 -12.93
N THR A 586 12.55 34.46 -11.81
CA THR A 586 13.73 34.66 -10.96
C THR A 586 14.87 33.66 -11.25
N GLY A 587 14.57 32.54 -11.91
CA GLY A 587 15.50 31.45 -12.18
C GLY A 587 15.87 30.60 -10.97
N LYS A 588 15.21 30.81 -9.82
CA LYS A 588 15.45 30.08 -8.57
C LYS A 588 14.54 28.87 -8.43
N ASP A 589 14.99 27.88 -7.68
CA ASP A 589 14.14 26.79 -7.23
C ASP A 589 13.12 27.33 -6.21
N VAL A 590 11.84 27.02 -6.44
CA VAL A 590 10.71 27.39 -5.58
C VAL A 590 9.79 26.18 -5.40
N LEU A 591 9.16 26.09 -4.23
CA LEU A 591 8.09 25.13 -3.98
C LEU A 591 6.76 25.73 -4.44
N ARG A 592 5.94 24.92 -5.10
CA ARG A 592 4.61 25.27 -5.61
C ARG A 592 3.56 24.29 -5.11
N TYR A 593 2.34 24.80 -4.93
CA TYR A 593 1.18 24.07 -4.45
C TYR A 593 0.06 24.05 -5.50
N GLY A 594 -1.14 23.62 -5.13
CA GLY A 594 -2.30 23.75 -6.02
C GLY A 594 -2.54 25.20 -6.45
N GLY A 595 -3.07 25.37 -7.64
CA GLY A 595 -3.29 26.69 -8.24
C GLY A 595 -2.03 27.36 -8.82
N ASP A 596 -0.81 26.96 -8.45
CA ASP A 596 0.43 27.48 -9.02
C ASP A 596 0.80 26.84 -10.38
N PHE A 597 -0.02 25.89 -10.84
CA PHE A 597 0.11 25.17 -12.12
C PHE A 597 -1.01 25.53 -13.10
N ASP A 598 -1.70 26.64 -12.87
CA ASP A 598 -2.91 27.06 -13.61
C ASP A 598 -4.02 25.99 -13.60
N ASP A 599 -4.02 25.14 -12.57
CA ASP A 599 -5.03 24.15 -12.26
C ASP A 599 -6.22 24.81 -11.56
N LYS A 600 -7.42 24.50 -12.08
CA LYS A 600 -8.71 24.87 -11.50
C LYS A 600 -9.75 23.76 -11.72
N PRO A 601 -10.61 23.47 -10.72
CA PRO A 601 -10.49 23.92 -9.31
C PRO A 601 -9.19 23.42 -8.65
N ALA A 602 -8.80 24.06 -7.55
CA ALA A 602 -7.62 23.70 -6.76
C ALA A 602 -7.78 24.18 -5.31
N ASP A 603 -7.27 23.42 -4.35
CA ASP A 603 -7.33 23.70 -2.91
C ASP A 603 -6.03 24.33 -2.36
N TYR A 604 -5.21 24.86 -3.27
CA TYR A 604 -4.06 25.70 -2.99
C TYR A 604 -3.02 25.04 -2.06
N GLU A 605 -2.61 25.74 -1.01
CA GLU A 605 -1.59 25.30 -0.06
C GLU A 605 -2.11 24.28 0.98
N PHE A 606 -3.36 23.80 0.85
CA PHE A 606 -3.92 22.76 1.72
C PHE A 606 -3.16 21.42 1.62
N SER A 607 -2.29 21.25 0.62
CA SER A 607 -1.36 20.13 0.51
C SER A 607 -0.12 20.24 1.42
N ALA A 608 0.04 21.34 2.16
CA ALA A 608 1.27 21.72 2.88
C ALA A 608 1.13 21.58 4.40
N ASN A 609 0.89 20.35 4.87
CA ASN A 609 0.51 20.04 6.26
C ASN A 609 1.62 19.42 7.10
N GLY A 610 2.85 19.32 6.58
CA GLY A 610 3.86 18.45 7.15
C GLY A 610 4.63 19.06 8.31
N ILE A 611 5.01 18.27 9.30
CA ILE A 611 5.99 18.71 10.32
C ILE A 611 7.42 18.87 9.76
N VAL A 612 7.65 18.42 8.52
CA VAL A 612 8.80 18.77 7.69
C VAL A 612 8.36 19.42 6.38
N PHE A 613 9.19 20.33 5.86
CA PHE A 613 9.00 20.88 4.52
C PHE A 613 9.20 19.81 3.44
N ALA A 614 8.74 20.07 2.22
CA ALA A 614 8.86 19.15 1.08
C ALA A 614 10.32 18.78 0.72
N ASP A 615 11.29 19.61 1.15
CA ASP A 615 12.73 19.34 1.04
C ASP A 615 13.34 18.62 2.27
N ARG A 616 12.47 18.05 3.12
CA ARG A 616 12.78 17.29 4.36
C ARG A 616 13.45 18.08 5.47
N LYS A 617 13.47 19.41 5.39
CA LYS A 617 13.89 20.25 6.52
C LYS A 617 12.81 20.28 7.58
N GLU A 618 13.19 20.11 8.85
CA GLU A 618 12.27 20.23 9.97
C GLU A 618 11.66 21.64 10.05
N LYS A 619 10.34 21.71 10.26
CA LYS A 619 9.66 22.95 10.64
C LYS A 619 9.91 23.26 12.13
N PRO A 620 9.75 24.52 12.57
CA PRO A 620 9.81 24.87 14.00
C PRO A 620 8.87 24.05 14.88
N ALA A 621 7.71 23.66 14.34
CA ALA A 621 6.74 22.74 14.95
C ALA A 621 7.37 21.45 15.52
N MET A 622 8.42 20.94 14.87
CA MET A 622 9.14 19.73 15.30
C MET A 622 9.73 19.84 16.72
N GLN A 623 10.02 21.05 17.21
CA GLN A 623 10.48 21.25 18.58
C GLN A 623 9.43 20.81 19.61
N GLU A 624 8.16 21.15 19.38
CA GLU A 624 7.04 20.75 20.24
C GLU A 624 6.81 19.24 20.18
N VAL A 625 6.83 18.67 18.96
CA VAL A 625 6.72 17.21 18.75
C VAL A 625 7.78 16.48 19.55
N ARG A 626 9.06 16.84 19.36
CA ARG A 626 10.19 16.21 20.03
C ARG A 626 10.08 16.29 21.55
N TYR A 627 9.64 17.42 22.09
CA TYR A 627 9.47 17.62 23.53
C TYR A 627 8.36 16.73 24.08
N TYR A 628 7.15 16.81 23.50
CA TYR A 628 5.97 16.15 24.03
C TYR A 628 5.99 14.63 23.81
N TYR A 629 6.43 14.17 22.64
CA TYR A 629 6.58 12.74 22.38
C TYR A 629 7.74 12.14 23.19
N GLY A 630 8.78 12.93 23.47
CA GLY A 630 9.90 12.51 24.31
C GLY A 630 9.54 12.20 25.78
N LEU A 631 8.34 12.56 26.24
CA LEU A 631 7.83 12.21 27.57
C LEU A 631 7.42 10.74 27.68
N TYR A 632 7.22 10.04 26.56
CA TYR A 632 6.66 8.69 26.47
C TYR A 632 7.66 7.67 25.86
N ARG A 633 8.96 8.00 25.86
CA ARG A 633 10.03 7.15 25.37
C ARG A 633 10.61 6.22 26.44
#